data_AF-A0A447KR11-F1
#
_entry.id   AF-A0A447KR11-F1
#
_cell.length_a   1.000
_cell.length_b   1.000
_cell.length_c   1.000
_cell.angle_alpha   90.00
_cell.angle_beta   90.00
_cell.angle_gamma   90.00
#
_symmetry.space_group_name_H-M   'P 1'
#
loop_
_entity.id
_entity.type
_entity.pdbx_description
1 polymer ?
#
loop_
_entity_poly.entity_id
_entity_poly.type
_entity_poly.pdbx_seq_one_letter_code
_entity_poly.pdbx_strand_id
1 'polypeptide(L)'
;MGKVEFDFSQIPDPPAFYRDFAGKFALGEEFGANLDALWDVVTGDIGLPVEIEFVNLDNRRKRRFGAIILLFEEAEEELEGSLRFNIREGSSAPAHHQG
;
A
#
# COMPACT_ATOMS: atom_id res chain seq x y z
N MET A 1 -16.47 -2.09 -5.06
CA MET A 1 -15.11 -2.19 -4.52
C MET A 1 -14.37 -0.95 -4.93
N GLY A 2 -13.97 -0.12 -3.97
CA GLY A 2 -13.15 1.07 -4.24
C GLY A 2 -11.71 0.66 -4.56
N LYS A 3 -10.96 1.54 -5.21
CA LYS A 3 -9.54 1.31 -5.53
C LYS A 3 -8.70 2.46 -5.02
N VAL A 4 -7.62 2.14 -4.32
CA VAL A 4 -6.69 3.11 -3.74
C VAL A 4 -5.28 2.74 -4.16
N GLU A 5 -4.61 3.66 -4.84
CA GLU A 5 -3.25 3.46 -5.35
C GLU A 5 -2.24 4.25 -4.53
N PHE A 6 -1.11 3.63 -4.16
CA PHE A 6 0.03 4.24 -3.52
C PHE A 6 1.22 4.28 -4.48
N ASP A 7 1.58 5.48 -4.93
CA ASP A 7 2.72 5.71 -5.82
C ASP A 7 4.02 5.90 -5.05
N PHE A 8 4.86 4.87 -5.06
CA PHE A 8 6.16 4.90 -4.37
C PHE A 8 7.21 5.77 -5.06
N SER A 9 6.90 6.40 -6.19
CA SER A 9 7.66 7.53 -6.71
C SER A 9 7.57 8.76 -5.78
N GLN A 10 6.44 8.93 -5.08
CA GLN A 10 6.16 10.04 -4.15
C GLN A 10 6.30 9.66 -2.67
N ILE A 11 6.50 8.37 -2.36
CA ILE A 11 6.61 7.85 -0.99
C ILE A 11 8.06 7.41 -0.72
N PRO A 12 8.92 8.31 -0.19
CA PRO A 12 10.34 8.02 0.02
C PRO A 12 10.61 7.07 1.21
N ASP A 13 9.74 7.06 2.22
CA ASP A 13 9.92 6.38 3.49
C ASP A 13 8.58 5.99 4.17
N PRO A 14 8.60 5.13 5.21
CA PRO A 14 7.39 4.72 5.93
C PRO A 14 6.58 5.88 6.55
N PRO A 15 7.19 6.92 7.17
CA PRO A 15 6.43 8.10 7.62
C PRO A 15 5.64 8.78 6.49
N ALA A 16 6.20 8.88 5.29
CA ALA A 16 5.46 9.40 4.14
C ALA A 16 4.31 8.48 3.72
N PHE A 17 4.46 7.17 3.83
CA PHE A 17 3.38 6.20 3.57
C PHE A 17 2.20 6.42 4.51
N TYR A 18 2.44 6.50 5.83
CA TYR A 18 1.37 6.69 6.80
C TYR A 18 0.59 7.98 6.59
N ARG A 19 1.28 9.08 6.23
CA ARG A 19 0.63 10.35 5.91
C ARG A 19 -0.25 10.25 4.65
N ASP A 20 0.26 9.61 3.60
CA ASP A 20 -0.49 9.40 2.35
C ASP A 20 -1.70 8.49 2.58
N PHE A 21 -1.54 7.43 3.38
CA PHE A 21 -2.62 6.52 3.77
C PHE A 21 -3.71 7.25 4.55
N ALA A 22 -3.34 7.99 5.60
CA ALA A 22 -4.29 8.78 6.38
C ALA A 22 -5.05 9.79 5.51
N GLY A 23 -4.36 10.46 4.58
CA GLY A 23 -4.99 11.38 3.64
C GLY A 23 -6.02 10.72 2.72
N LYS A 24 -5.71 9.54 2.16
CA LYS A 24 -6.60 8.82 1.24
C LYS A 24 -7.81 8.20 1.90
N PHE A 25 -7.67 7.77 3.16
CA PHE A 25 -8.75 7.19 3.95
C PHE A 25 -9.42 8.19 4.93
N ALA A 26 -9.05 9.47 4.85
CA ALA A 26 -9.57 10.55 5.69
C ALA A 26 -9.46 10.27 7.22
N LEU A 27 -8.34 9.70 7.64
CA LEU A 27 -8.06 9.37 9.04
C LEU A 27 -7.64 10.62 9.83
N GLY A 28 -8.06 10.68 11.09
CA GLY A 28 -7.73 11.76 12.01
C GLY A 28 -6.31 11.67 12.59
N GLU A 29 -5.98 12.61 13.49
CA GLU A 29 -4.68 12.69 14.16
C GLU A 29 -4.42 11.48 15.08
N GLU A 30 -5.46 10.77 15.48
CA GLU A 30 -5.45 9.57 16.31
C GLU A 30 -4.90 8.32 15.61
N PHE A 31 -4.63 8.36 14.29
CA PHE A 31 -4.17 7.20 13.52
C PHE A 31 -2.86 6.56 14.04
N GLY A 32 -2.06 7.25 14.83
CA GLY A 32 -0.84 6.68 15.46
C GLY A 32 0.36 6.44 14.53
N ALA A 33 0.14 6.27 13.23
CA ALA A 33 1.17 6.20 12.18
C ALA A 33 2.30 5.18 12.43
N ASN A 34 1.92 3.94 12.79
CA ASN A 34 2.81 2.80 12.98
C ASN A 34 2.16 1.50 12.43
N LEU A 35 2.83 0.35 12.53
CA LEU A 35 2.31 -0.92 11.99
C LEU A 35 1.07 -1.42 12.73
N ASP A 36 1.05 -1.37 14.07
CA ASP A 36 -0.08 -1.84 14.86
C ASP A 36 -1.35 -1.03 14.55
N ALA A 37 -1.22 0.29 14.49
CA ALA A 37 -2.35 1.16 14.16
C ALA A 37 -2.78 1.04 12.69
N LEU A 38 -1.85 0.75 11.77
CA LEU A 38 -2.20 0.45 10.39
C LEU A 38 -3.01 -0.85 10.30
N TRP A 39 -2.64 -1.88 11.05
CA TRP A 39 -3.38 -3.15 11.11
C TRP A 39 -4.81 -2.94 11.61
N ASP A 40 -4.97 -2.25 12.74
CA ASP A 40 -6.28 -1.96 13.35
C ASP A 40 -7.20 -1.27 12.34
N VAL A 41 -6.68 -0.25 11.65
CA VAL A 41 -7.48 0.52 10.69
C VAL A 41 -7.81 -0.29 9.43
N VAL A 42 -6.84 -1.03 8.89
CA VAL A 42 -7.03 -1.82 7.67
C VAL A 42 -8.04 -2.94 7.87
N THR A 43 -8.06 -3.55 9.06
CA THR A 43 -8.94 -4.69 9.37
C THR A 43 -10.29 -4.29 9.99
N GLY A 44 -10.40 -3.09 10.57
CA GLY A 44 -11.59 -2.65 11.30
C GLY A 44 -12.28 -1.40 10.77
N ASP A 45 -11.53 -0.41 10.29
CA ASP A 45 -12.05 0.97 10.16
C ASP A 45 -12.20 1.47 8.73
N ILE A 46 -11.38 0.98 7.78
CA ILE A 46 -11.50 1.42 6.39
C ILE A 46 -12.75 0.87 5.71
N GLY A 47 -13.25 1.61 4.72
CA GLY A 47 -14.40 1.17 3.92
C GLY A 47 -14.06 -0.04 3.04
N LEU A 48 -14.62 -1.20 3.39
CA LEU A 48 -14.57 -2.43 2.59
C LEU A 48 -15.81 -2.58 1.69
N PRO A 49 -15.73 -3.29 0.54
CA PRO A 49 -14.53 -3.90 -0.01
C PRO A 49 -13.64 -2.90 -0.75
N VAL A 50 -12.32 -3.12 -0.69
CA VAL A 50 -11.31 -2.22 -1.28
C VAL A 50 -10.18 -2.98 -1.96
N GLU A 51 -9.64 -2.41 -3.03
CA GLU A 51 -8.40 -2.84 -3.67
C GLU A 51 -7.31 -1.81 -3.37
N ILE A 52 -6.20 -2.26 -2.78
CA ILE A 52 -5.01 -1.44 -2.50
C ILE A 52 -3.90 -1.86 -3.47
N GLU A 53 -3.37 -0.88 -4.19
CA GLU A 53 -2.28 -1.11 -5.14
C GLU A 53 -1.03 -0.33 -4.79
N PHE A 54 0.10 -1.02 -4.71
CA PHE A 54 1.41 -0.40 -4.62
C PHE A 54 2.03 -0.33 -6.01
N VAL A 55 2.25 0.88 -6.52
CA VAL A 55 2.84 1.11 -7.84
C VAL A 55 4.22 1.75 -7.72
N ASN A 56 5.06 1.58 -8.75
CA ASN A 56 6.43 2.12 -8.80
C ASN A 56 7.32 1.65 -7.63
N LEU A 57 7.05 0.45 -7.11
CA LEU A 57 7.76 -0.15 -6.00
C LEU A 57 8.96 -0.98 -6.47
N ASP A 58 10.12 -0.32 -6.64
CA ASP A 58 11.38 -0.98 -7.00
C ASP A 58 11.92 -1.92 -5.90
N ASN A 59 12.91 -2.74 -6.24
CA ASN A 59 13.54 -3.69 -5.31
C ASN A 59 14.12 -3.07 -4.03
N ARG A 60 14.60 -1.82 -4.09
CA ARG A 60 15.13 -1.12 -2.90
C ARG A 60 13.98 -0.69 -1.99
N ARG A 61 12.90 -0.18 -2.56
CA ARG A 61 11.68 0.20 -1.84
C ARG A 61 10.99 -1.02 -1.27
N LYS A 62 10.85 -2.12 -2.01
CA LYS A 62 10.32 -3.40 -1.50
C LYS A 62 10.98 -3.82 -0.18
N ARG A 63 12.33 -3.77 -0.12
CA ARG A 63 13.06 -4.06 1.13
C ARG A 63 12.76 -3.06 2.25
N ARG A 64 12.66 -1.76 1.94
CA ARG A 64 12.38 -0.71 2.93
C ARG A 64 10.96 -0.80 3.50
N PHE A 65 9.99 -1.17 2.68
CA PHE A 65 8.57 -1.23 3.01
C PHE A 65 8.11 -2.66 3.32
N GLY A 66 9.03 -3.61 3.49
CA GLY A 66 8.72 -5.04 3.64
C GLY A 66 7.68 -5.34 4.73
N ALA A 67 7.75 -4.68 5.88
CA ALA A 67 6.77 -4.87 6.94
C ALA A 67 5.37 -4.34 6.60
N ILE A 68 5.29 -3.23 5.85
CA ILE A 68 4.00 -2.68 5.38
C ILE A 68 3.42 -3.57 4.28
N ILE A 69 4.26 -4.11 3.40
CA ILE A 69 3.84 -5.07 2.36
C ILE A 69 3.25 -6.31 3.01
N LEU A 70 4.00 -6.93 3.93
CA LEU A 70 3.55 -8.13 4.66
C LEU A 70 2.23 -7.88 5.39
N LEU A 71 2.07 -6.71 6.01
CA LEU A 71 0.82 -6.34 6.69
C LEU A 71 -0.39 -6.36 5.74
N PHE A 72 -0.26 -5.85 4.51
CA PHE A 72 -1.37 -5.89 3.55
C PHE A 72 -1.61 -7.28 2.96
N GLU A 73 -0.56 -8.11 2.83
CA GLU A 73 -0.69 -9.52 2.45
C GLU A 73 -1.48 -10.28 3.54
N GLU A 74 -1.11 -10.13 4.81
CA GLU A 74 -1.80 -10.73 5.96
C GLU A 74 -3.24 -10.21 6.11
N ALA A 75 -3.48 -8.92 5.85
CA ALA A 75 -4.82 -8.35 5.92
C ALA A 75 -5.74 -8.83 4.78
N GLU A 76 -5.21 -9.09 3.58
CA GLU A 76 -5.97 -9.71 2.49
C GLU A 76 -6.45 -11.12 2.88
N GLU A 77 -5.60 -11.89 3.56
CA GLU A 77 -5.94 -13.22 4.10
C GLU A 77 -6.99 -13.13 5.21
N GLU A 78 -6.78 -12.28 6.22
CA GLU A 78 -7.69 -12.10 7.37
C GLU A 78 -9.09 -11.64 6.93
N LEU A 79 -9.17 -10.77 5.91
CA LEU A 79 -10.43 -10.20 5.44
C LEU A 79 -11.12 -11.04 4.34
N GLU A 80 -10.63 -12.27 4.10
CA GLU A 80 -11.18 -13.24 3.15
C GLU A 80 -11.44 -12.62 1.75
N GLY A 81 -10.53 -11.74 1.29
CA GLY A 81 -10.61 -11.07 0.00
C GLY A 81 -11.56 -9.86 -0.08
N SER A 82 -12.11 -9.40 1.05
CA SER A 82 -12.82 -8.10 1.14
C SER A 82 -11.85 -6.93 0.95
N LEU A 83 -10.60 -7.10 1.38
CA LEU A 83 -9.45 -6.32 0.93
C LEU A 83 -8.72 -7.13 -0.14
N ARG A 84 -8.29 -6.47 -1.22
CA ARG A 84 -7.37 -7.05 -2.20
C ARG A 84 -6.08 -6.25 -2.26
N PHE A 85 -4.94 -6.92 -2.20
CA PHE A 85 -3.64 -6.27 -2.24
C PHE A 85 -2.85 -6.67 -3.49
N ASN A 86 -2.33 -5.67 -4.20
CA ASN A 86 -1.54 -5.91 -5.41
C ASN A 86 -0.31 -5.02 -5.46
N ILE A 87 0.81 -5.57 -5.94
CA ILE A 87 2.03 -4.81 -6.25
C ILE A 87 2.22 -4.79 -7.75
N ARG A 88 2.25 -3.60 -8.35
CA ARG A 88 2.58 -3.40 -9.75
C ARG A 88 3.98 -2.80 -9.84
N GLU A 89 4.92 -3.59 -10.34
CA GLU A 89 6.18 -3.05 -10.82
C GLU A 89 5.85 -2.17 -12.02
N GLY A 90 6.29 -0.90 -11.99
CA GLY A 90 6.14 -0.01 -13.14
C GLY A 90 6.70 -0.72 -14.35
N SER A 91 5.88 -0.90 -15.39
CA SER A 91 6.25 -1.67 -16.56
C SER A 91 7.56 -1.13 -17.09
N SER A 92 8.64 -1.90 -16.90
CA SER A 92 9.80 -1.79 -17.76
C SER A 92 9.32 -2.32 -19.10
N ALA A 93 8.73 -1.45 -19.92
CA ALA A 93 8.53 -1.76 -21.33
C ALA A 93 9.89 -2.27 -21.86
N PRO A 94 9.96 -3.42 -22.54
CA PRO A 94 11.20 -3.85 -23.14
C PRO A 94 11.62 -2.76 -24.12
N ALA A 95 12.78 -2.14 -23.88
CA ALA A 95 13.41 -1.26 -24.85
C ALA A 95 13.77 -2.11 -26.07
N HIS A 96 12.83 -2.23 -27.00
CA HIS A 96 13.04 -2.86 -28.30
C HIS A 96 13.16 -1.74 -29.34
N HIS A 97 14.41 -1.35 -29.64
CA HIS A 97 14.82 -0.75 -30.91
C HIS A 97 16.36 -0.85 -30.97
N GLN A 98 16.92 -1.92 -31.53
CA GLN A 98 17.27 -2.10 -32.95
C GLN A 98 18.37 -1.13 -33.42
N GLY A 99 19.50 -1.72 -33.83
CA GLY A 99 20.70 -1.09 -34.37
C GLY A 99 21.82 -2.11 -34.47
#